data_AF-A0A956MZY9-F1
#
_entry.id   AF-A0A956MZY9-F1
#
_cell.length_a   1.000
_cell.length_b   1.000
_cell.length_c   1.000
_cell.angle_alpha   90.00
_cell.angle_beta   90.00
_cell.angle_gamma   90.00
#
_symmetry.space_group_name_H-M   'P 1'
#
loop_
_entity.id
_entity.type
_entity.pdbx_description
1 polymer ?
#
loop_
_entity_poly.entity_id
_entity_poly.type
_entity_poly.pdbx_seq_one_letter_code
_entity_poly.pdbx_strand_id
1 'polypeptide(L)' 'ISKELFITEHTVKKHTSNIFSKLNLKDRMQAALYAYNNGIIGF' A
#
# COMPACT_ATOMS: atom_id res chain seq x y z
N ILE A 1 -10.14 -7.32 0.69
CA ILE A 1 -8.70 -7.69 0.80
C ILE A 1 -8.43 -8.82 1.79
N SER A 2 -8.46 -8.62 3.12
CA SER A 2 -8.03 -9.67 4.09
C SER A 2 -8.77 -11.01 3.93
N LYS A 3 -10.10 -10.95 3.84
CA LYS A 3 -10.97 -12.13 3.65
C LYS A 3 -10.76 -12.79 2.28
N GLU A 4 -10.61 -12.01 1.23
CA GLU A 4 -10.39 -12.49 -0.14
C GLU A 4 -9.05 -13.22 -0.30
N LEU A 5 -8.05 -12.82 0.48
CA LEU A 5 -6.71 -13.40 0.47
C LEU A 5 -6.49 -14.44 1.59
N PHE A 6 -7.53 -14.78 2.36
CA PHE A 6 -7.48 -15.73 3.48
C PHE A 6 -6.37 -15.43 4.53
N ILE A 7 -6.07 -14.15 4.74
CA ILE A 7 -5.08 -13.68 5.73
C ILE A 7 -5.71 -12.77 6.78
N THR A 8 -4.99 -12.51 7.86
CA THR A 8 -5.44 -11.61 8.94
C THR A 8 -5.24 -10.14 8.59
N GLU A 9 -6.02 -9.24 9.20
CA GLU A 9 -5.83 -7.80 9.03
C GLU A 9 -4.45 -7.34 9.49
N HIS A 10 -3.90 -7.98 10.54
CA HIS A 10 -2.54 -7.70 11.01
C HIS A 10 -1.52 -8.02 9.91
N THR A 11 -1.67 -9.15 9.22
CA THR A 11 -0.82 -9.54 8.08
C THR A 11 -0.91 -8.52 6.95
N VAL A 12 -2.12 -8.10 6.57
CA VAL A 12 -2.31 -7.04 5.55
C VAL A 12 -1.58 -5.76 5.95
N LYS A 13 -1.79 -5.27 7.18
CA LYS A 13 -1.14 -4.05 7.70
C LYS A 13 0.37 -4.15 7.65
N LYS A 14 0.93 -5.30 8.06
CA LYS A 14 2.37 -5.54 8.04
C LYS A 14 2.94 -5.49 6.62
N HIS A 15 2.27 -6.11 5.64
CA HIS A 15 2.70 -6.04 4.24
C HIS A 15 2.62 -4.62 3.68
N THR A 16 1.52 -3.90 3.92
CA THR A 16 1.37 -2.51 3.44
C THR A 16 2.42 -1.59 4.06
N SER A 17 2.69 -1.71 5.37
CA SER A 17 3.75 -0.92 6.03
C SER A 17 5.13 -1.24 5.45
N ASN A 18 5.44 -2.52 5.21
CA ASN A 18 6.71 -2.91 4.60
C ASN A 18 6.86 -2.35 3.18
N ILE A 19 5.79 -2.34 2.37
CA ILE A 19 5.81 -1.75 1.03
C ILE A 19 6.08 -0.24 1.14
N PHE A 20 5.38 0.46 2.03
CA PHE A 20 5.58 1.89 2.23
C PHE A 20 7.02 2.18 2.67
N SER A 21 7.57 1.44 3.64
CA SER A 21 8.97 1.61 4.06
C SER A 21 9.97 1.37 2.93
N LYS A 22 9.77 0.34 2.09
CA LYS A 22 10.64 0.07 0.93
C LYS A 22 10.62 1.19 -0.11
N LEU A 23 9.48 1.87 -0.24
CA LEU A 23 9.31 3.02 -1.13
C LEU A 23 9.61 4.36 -0.43
N ASN A 24 10.06 4.33 0.82
CA ASN A 24 10.26 5.50 1.68
C ASN A 24 9.02 6.40 1.80
N LEU A 25 7.84 5.78 1.87
CA LEU A 25 6.54 6.43 2.02
C LEU A 25 6.04 6.29 3.47
N LYS A 26 5.35 7.33 3.95
CA LYS A 26 4.86 7.40 5.32
C LYS A 26 3.50 6.73 5.51
N ASP A 27 2.61 6.85 4.51
CA ASP A 27 1.23 6.41 4.63
C ASP A 27 0.58 6.15 3.25
N ARG A 28 -0.69 5.78 3.29
CA ARG A 28 -1.50 5.50 2.11
C ARG A 28 -1.74 6.72 1.21
N MET A 29 -1.70 7.94 1.75
CA MET A 29 -1.88 9.17 0.95
C MET A 29 -0.63 9.40 0.10
N GLN A 30 0.55 9.26 0.71
CA GLN A 30 1.81 9.30 -0.05
C GLN A 30 1.89 8.16 -1.07
N ALA A 31 1.37 6.97 -0.76
CA ALA A 31 1.29 5.88 -1.72
C ALA A 31 0.36 6.17 -2.91
N ALA A 32 -0.79 6.79 -2.67
CA ALA A 32 -1.68 7.21 -3.76
C ALA A 32 -1.04 8.28 -4.65
N LEU A 33 -0.39 9.29 -4.06
CA LEU A 33 0.32 10.32 -4.80
C LEU A 33 1.52 9.75 -5.57
N TYR A 34 2.28 8.83 -4.96
CA TYR A 34 3.36 8.11 -5.62
C TYR A 34 2.82 7.34 -6.83
N ALA A 35 1.72 6.60 -6.67
CA ALA A 35 1.13 5.83 -7.76
C ALA A 35 0.64 6.74 -8.90
N TYR A 36 0.04 7.89 -8.58
CA TYR A 36 -0.36 8.89 -9.56
C TYR A 36 0.84 9.49 -10.31
N ASN A 37 1.85 9.97 -9.59
CA ASN A 37 3.04 10.59 -10.18
C ASN A 37 3.85 9.62 -11.05
N ASN A 38 3.78 8.33 -10.77
CA ASN A 38 4.45 7.28 -11.54
C ASN A 38 3.56 6.67 -12.64
N GLY A 39 2.34 7.20 -12.87
CA GLY A 39 1.41 6.69 -13.89
C GLY A 39 0.89 5.29 -13.62
N ILE A 40 1.00 4.79 -12.38
CA ILE A 40 0.47 3.48 -11.96
C ILE A 40 -1.04 3.52 -11.87
N ILE A 41 -1.60 4.67 -11.47
CA ILE A 41 -3.04 4.94 -11.44
C ILE A 41 -3.32 6.28 -12.12
N GLY A 42 -4.44 6.36 -12.84
CA GLY A 42 -4.99 7.58 -13.41
C GLY A 42 -6.49 7.66 -13.09
N PHE A 43 -7.02 8.88 -13.01
CA PHE A 43 -8.47 9.13 -12.89
C PHE A 43 -9.16 9.02 -14.25
#